data_AF-A0A497BTU1-F1
#
_entry.id   AF-A0A497BTU1-F1
#
_cell.length_a   1.000
_cell.length_b   1.000
_cell.length_c   1.000
_cell.angle_alpha   90.00
_cell.angle_beta   90.00
_cell.angle_gamma   90.00
#
_symmetry.space_group_name_H-M   'P 1'
#
loop_
_entity.id
_entity.type
_entity.pdbx_description
1 polymer ?
#
loop_
_entity_poly.entity_id
_entity_poly.type
_entity_poly.pdbx_seq_one_letter_code
_entity_poly.pdbx_strand_id
1 'polypeptide(L)'
;MSKTTEQKNTQRILENDYEDGRWLVTLQLLLSTGVADVRQIRRATGLSRDQVNRLLARFEKLAPGGLLVKVPFNVPRPGVRGRSPVVYRLGKLGAALLRANGHPHAHPCKLEDRTPIAHAQATLDVRLVALDAGLAVETECVLRYGDGQSLRPDNLVTLPSGDLALFETEQMVEWHHLRRITASVRNKVAFFRSKIG
;
A
#
# COMPACT_ATOMS: atom_id res chain seq x y z
N MET A 1 -6.50 4.96 30.09
CA MET A 1 -5.86 6.09 29.40
C MET A 1 -6.75 6.54 28.24
N SER A 2 -6.90 7.85 28.00
CA SER A 2 -7.61 8.34 26.82
C SER A 2 -6.84 7.99 25.55
N LYS A 3 -7.53 7.64 24.45
CA LYS A 3 -6.92 7.28 23.15
C LYS A 3 -5.95 8.36 22.64
N THR A 4 -6.25 9.63 22.92
CA THR A 4 -5.39 10.76 22.54
C THR A 4 -4.08 10.80 23.35
N THR A 5 -4.10 10.37 24.62
CA THR A 5 -2.90 10.32 25.47
C THR A 5 -1.97 9.18 25.04
N GLU A 6 -2.53 8.02 24.72
CA GLU A 6 -1.78 6.87 24.19
C GLU A 6 -1.09 7.21 22.86
N GLN A 7 -1.80 7.87 21.96
CA GLN A 7 -1.26 8.35 20.69
C GLN A 7 -0.07 9.30 20.89
N LYS A 8 -0.25 10.36 21.68
CA LYS A 8 0.82 11.35 21.93
C LYS A 8 2.04 10.73 22.59
N ASN A 9 1.84 9.82 23.55
CA ASN A 9 2.96 9.16 24.22
C ASN A 9 3.71 8.23 23.26
N THR A 10 2.99 7.45 22.44
CA THR A 10 3.61 6.56 21.45
C THR A 10 4.41 7.35 20.42
N GLN A 11 3.83 8.44 19.90
CA GLN A 11 4.52 9.33 18.95
C GLN A 11 5.84 9.85 19.53
N ARG A 12 5.80 10.43 20.73
CA ARG A 12 7.00 10.95 21.40
C ARG A 12 8.09 9.89 21.58
N ILE A 13 7.70 8.67 21.96
CA ILE A 13 8.67 7.57 22.11
C ILE A 13 9.30 7.21 20.76
N LEU A 14 8.49 7.13 19.69
CA LEU A 14 8.99 6.82 18.36
C LEU A 14 9.90 7.91 17.79
N GLU A 15 9.58 9.18 18.01
CA GLU A 15 10.41 10.32 17.63
C GLU A 15 11.76 10.30 18.36
N ASN A 16 11.75 10.00 19.67
CA ASN A 16 12.99 9.88 20.46
C ASN A 16 13.84 8.66 20.07
N ASP A 17 13.22 7.51 19.79
CA ASP A 17 13.94 6.28 19.43
C ASP A 17 14.50 6.32 18.00
N TYR A 18 13.89 7.14 17.12
CA TYR A 18 14.14 7.15 15.69
C TYR A 18 14.07 8.58 15.12
N GLU A 19 15.09 9.39 15.43
CA GLU A 19 15.21 10.79 14.98
C GLU A 19 15.17 10.94 13.45
N ASP A 20 15.58 9.91 12.71
CA ASP A 20 15.54 9.89 11.24
C ASP A 20 14.15 9.65 10.64
N GLY A 21 13.11 9.52 11.47
CA GLY A 21 11.73 9.37 11.02
C GLY A 21 11.43 8.03 10.34
N ARG A 22 12.32 7.03 10.42
CA ARG A 22 12.11 5.71 9.77
C ARG A 22 10.80 5.02 10.19
N TRP A 23 10.31 5.32 11.39
CA TRP A 23 9.02 4.83 11.88
C TRP A 23 7.86 5.41 11.05
N LEU A 24 7.92 6.69 10.71
CA LEU A 24 6.89 7.39 9.95
C LEU A 24 6.92 6.94 8.49
N VAL A 25 8.10 6.83 7.89
CA VAL A 25 8.27 6.26 6.54
C VAL A 25 7.66 4.87 6.44
N THR A 26 7.88 4.03 7.47
CA THR A 26 7.28 2.68 7.53
C THR A 26 5.76 2.74 7.55
N LEU A 27 5.13 3.64 8.32
CA LEU A 27 3.67 3.77 8.33
C LEU A 27 3.14 4.37 7.02
N GLN A 28 3.82 5.37 6.47
CA GLN A 28 3.45 6.04 5.23
C GLN A 28 3.42 5.10 4.03
N LEU A 29 4.29 4.08 4.01
CA LEU A 29 4.27 3.02 3.00
C LEU A 29 2.89 2.37 2.85
N LEU A 30 2.16 2.20 3.96
CA LEU A 30 0.85 1.55 3.99
C LEU A 30 -0.30 2.50 3.62
N LEU A 31 -0.06 3.78 3.32
CA LEU A 31 -1.14 4.73 2.97
C LEU A 31 -1.85 4.35 1.68
N SER A 32 -1.13 3.78 0.71
CA SER A 32 -1.67 3.49 -0.62
C SER A 32 -2.56 2.26 -0.65
N THR A 33 -2.14 1.16 -0.03
CA THR A 33 -2.84 -0.14 -0.11
C THR A 33 -3.23 -0.73 1.25
N GLY A 34 -2.81 -0.10 2.35
CA GLY A 34 -3.07 -0.57 3.71
C GLY A 34 -2.22 -1.76 4.15
N VAL A 35 -1.40 -2.35 3.28
CA VAL A 35 -0.59 -3.54 3.57
C VAL A 35 0.84 -3.41 3.05
N ALA A 36 1.79 -4.02 3.73
CA ALA A 36 3.17 -4.15 3.26
C ALA A 36 3.83 -5.38 3.87
N ASP A 37 4.77 -6.00 3.17
CA ASP A 37 5.67 -6.99 3.77
C ASP A 37 7.04 -6.42 4.16
N VAL A 38 7.81 -7.25 4.87
CA VAL A 38 9.17 -6.91 5.32
C VAL A 38 10.10 -6.50 4.17
N ARG A 39 9.93 -7.03 2.95
CA ARG A 39 10.79 -6.65 1.81
C ARG A 39 10.44 -5.26 1.33
N GLN A 40 9.15 -4.94 1.23
CA GLN A 40 8.65 -3.61 0.85
C GLN A 40 9.04 -2.55 1.89
N ILE A 41 8.95 -2.87 3.18
CA ILE A 41 9.40 -1.99 4.27
C ILE A 41 10.90 -1.71 4.16
N ARG A 42 11.73 -2.74 3.93
CA ARG A 42 13.17 -2.57 3.73
C ARG A 42 13.48 -1.67 2.53
N ARG A 43 12.78 -1.88 1.41
CA ARG A 43 12.95 -1.07 0.19
C ARG A 43 12.64 0.40 0.47
N ALA A 44 11.49 0.67 1.09
CA ALA A 44 11.04 2.04 1.38
C ALA A 44 11.90 2.79 2.40
N THR A 45 12.51 2.07 3.36
CA THR A 45 13.27 2.68 4.46
C THR A 45 14.78 2.63 4.25
N GLY A 46 15.29 1.87 3.27
CA GLY A 46 16.73 1.61 3.10
C GLY A 46 17.37 0.77 4.22
N LEU A 47 16.58 0.27 5.19
CA LEU A 47 17.09 -0.42 6.35
C LEU A 47 17.55 -1.85 6.04
N SER A 48 18.57 -2.29 6.78
CA SER A 48 18.98 -3.69 6.81
C SER A 48 17.87 -4.57 7.39
N ARG A 49 17.95 -5.89 7.13
CA ARG A 49 16.98 -6.86 7.66
C ARG A 49 16.88 -6.78 9.18
N ASP A 50 18.00 -6.68 9.87
CA ASP A 50 18.04 -6.64 11.33
C ASP A 50 17.50 -5.33 11.88
N GLN A 51 17.76 -4.20 11.20
CA GLN A 51 17.19 -2.91 11.57
C GLN A 51 15.65 -2.93 11.44
N VAL A 52 15.10 -3.48 10.35
CA VAL A 52 13.64 -3.64 10.20
C VAL A 52 13.07 -4.57 11.26
N ASN A 53 13.71 -5.70 11.54
CA ASN A 53 13.24 -6.61 12.59
C ASN A 53 13.20 -5.93 13.97
N ARG A 54 14.23 -5.13 14.31
CA ARG A 54 14.25 -4.34 15.57
C ARG A 54 13.15 -3.28 15.59
N LEU A 55 12.92 -2.57 14.49
CA LEU A 55 11.85 -1.58 14.37
C LEU A 55 10.47 -2.23 14.58
N LEU A 56 10.20 -3.35 13.90
CA LEU A 56 8.94 -4.08 14.02
C LEU A 56 8.73 -4.68 15.41
N ALA A 57 9.80 -5.20 16.03
CA ALA A 57 9.74 -5.67 17.42
C ALA A 57 9.47 -4.52 18.40
N ARG A 58 10.02 -3.33 18.14
CA ARG A 58 9.75 -2.12 18.93
C ARG A 58 8.30 -1.69 18.79
N PHE A 59 7.74 -1.70 17.57
CA PHE A 59 6.33 -1.42 17.34
C PHE A 59 5.42 -2.36 18.14
N GLU A 60 5.71 -3.67 18.07
CA GLU A 60 4.94 -4.68 18.79
C GLU A 60 5.06 -4.50 20.32
N LYS A 61 6.24 -4.15 20.84
CA LYS A 61 6.44 -3.93 22.27
C LYS A 61 5.76 -2.66 22.77
N LEU A 62 5.70 -1.60 21.96
CA LEU A 62 5.09 -0.32 22.33
C LEU A 62 3.56 -0.37 22.28
N ALA A 63 3.02 -0.97 21.22
CA ALA A 63 1.59 -1.06 20.99
C ALA A 63 1.27 -2.37 20.24
N PRO A 64 1.11 -3.50 20.96
CA PRO A 64 0.83 -4.80 20.37
C PRO A 64 -0.37 -4.75 19.43
N GLY A 65 -0.15 -5.04 18.14
CA GLY A 65 -1.19 -4.92 17.09
C GLY A 65 -1.77 -3.51 16.88
N GLY A 66 -1.23 -2.47 17.53
CA GLY A 66 -1.73 -1.10 17.46
C GLY A 66 -1.22 -0.36 16.22
N LEU A 67 0.10 -0.40 16.00
CA LEU A 67 0.77 0.29 14.89
C LEU A 67 0.62 -0.49 13.58
N LEU A 68 1.04 -1.76 13.62
CA LEU A 68 0.95 -2.70 12.52
C LEU A 68 0.35 -4.01 13.04
N VAL A 69 -0.52 -4.63 12.25
CA VAL A 69 -1.14 -5.91 12.56
C VAL A 69 -0.53 -6.97 11.66
N LYS A 70 0.15 -7.96 12.24
CA LYS A 70 0.69 -9.09 11.49
C LYS A 70 -0.44 -9.93 10.89
N VAL A 71 -0.32 -10.27 9.61
CA VAL A 71 -1.26 -11.20 8.94
C VAL A 71 -1.00 -12.62 9.46
N PRO A 72 -2.05 -13.36 9.88
CA PRO A 72 -1.87 -14.66 10.57
C PRO A 72 -1.55 -15.82 9.62
N PHE A 73 -1.61 -15.61 8.31
CA PHE A 73 -1.35 -16.63 7.29
C PHE A 73 -0.26 -16.18 6.31
N ASN A 74 0.32 -17.14 5.60
CA ASN A 74 1.25 -16.86 4.52
C ASN A 74 0.48 -16.29 3.32
N VAL A 75 1.04 -15.24 2.72
CA VAL A 75 0.56 -14.67 1.46
C VAL A 75 1.58 -15.04 0.38
N PRO A 76 1.25 -15.99 -0.51
CA PRO A 76 2.18 -16.43 -1.55
C PRO A 76 2.41 -15.30 -2.55
N ARG A 77 3.66 -15.13 -2.98
CA ARG A 77 4.03 -14.24 -4.08
C ARG A 77 4.25 -15.09 -5.34
N PRO A 78 3.49 -14.86 -6.43
CA PRO A 78 3.71 -15.56 -7.69
C PRO A 78 5.17 -15.44 -8.16
N GLY A 79 5.74 -16.53 -8.66
CA GLY A 79 7.12 -16.56 -9.18
C GLY A 79 8.24 -16.51 -8.13
N VAL A 80 7.94 -16.36 -6.84
CA VAL A 80 8.96 -16.31 -5.78
C VAL A 80 9.06 -17.66 -5.07
N ARG A 81 10.26 -18.27 -5.12
CA ARG A 81 10.58 -19.49 -4.35
C ARG A 81 10.93 -19.17 -2.89
N GLY A 82 10.68 -20.14 -2.01
CA GLY A 82 11.02 -20.08 -0.59
C GLY A 82 9.91 -19.53 0.31
N ARG A 83 10.24 -19.30 1.59
CA ARG A 83 9.28 -18.83 2.60
C ARG A 83 8.80 -17.42 2.26
N SER A 84 7.48 -17.25 2.21
CA SER A 84 6.86 -15.95 1.99
C SER A 84 7.22 -14.97 3.13
N PRO A 85 7.53 -13.71 2.82
CA PRO A 85 7.81 -12.72 3.84
C PRO A 85 6.57 -12.46 4.70
N VAL A 86 6.79 -12.04 5.95
CA VAL A 86 5.70 -11.66 6.86
C VAL A 86 5.03 -10.40 6.32
N VAL A 87 3.70 -10.41 6.27
CA VAL A 87 2.88 -9.28 5.83
C VAL A 87 2.25 -8.58 7.04
N TYR A 88 2.17 -7.26 6.96
CA TYR A 88 1.58 -6.39 7.97
C TYR A 88 0.48 -5.54 7.36
N ARG A 89 -0.54 -5.24 8.16
CA ARG A 89 -1.64 -4.32 7.85
C ARG A 89 -1.54 -3.10 8.75
N LEU A 90 -2.00 -1.94 8.25
CA LEU A 90 -2.02 -0.72 9.06
C LEU A 90 -3.01 -0.84 10.21
N GLY A 91 -2.53 -0.70 11.44
CA GLY A 91 -3.34 -0.78 12.66
C GLY A 91 -4.06 0.54 13.00
N LYS A 92 -4.95 0.49 14.00
CA LYS A 92 -5.76 1.65 14.42
C LYS A 92 -4.91 2.80 14.95
N LEU A 93 -3.90 2.50 15.76
CA LEU A 93 -2.99 3.50 16.31
C LEU A 93 -2.04 4.03 15.22
N GLY A 94 -1.54 3.16 14.34
CA GLY A 94 -0.73 3.57 13.19
C GLY A 94 -1.45 4.57 12.29
N ALA A 95 -2.73 4.30 11.97
CA ALA A 95 -3.56 5.23 11.23
C ALA A 95 -3.81 6.56 11.99
N ALA A 96 -3.95 6.51 13.31
CA ALA A 96 -4.09 7.71 14.13
C ALA A 96 -2.83 8.58 14.14
N LEU A 97 -1.66 7.95 14.22
CA LEU A 97 -0.37 8.65 14.10
C LEU A 97 -0.21 9.28 12.72
N LEU A 98 -0.56 8.57 11.65
CA LEU A 98 -0.53 9.13 10.29
C LEU A 98 -1.42 10.36 10.17
N ARG A 99 -2.65 10.33 10.72
CA ARG A 99 -3.54 11.51 10.75
C ARG A 99 -2.91 12.69 11.48
N ALA A 100 -2.24 12.45 12.60
CA ALA A 100 -1.52 13.51 13.33
C ALA A 100 -0.26 14.01 12.59
N ASN A 101 0.24 13.25 11.62
CA ASN A 101 1.43 13.59 10.82
C ASN A 101 1.06 13.98 9.38
N GLY A 102 -0.09 14.63 9.19
CA GLY A 102 -0.46 15.26 7.92
C GLY A 102 -1.27 14.39 6.96
N HIS A 103 -1.70 13.19 7.34
CA HIS A 103 -2.48 12.28 6.49
C HIS A 103 -3.93 12.12 7.00
N PRO A 104 -4.81 13.13 6.85
CA PRO A 104 -6.12 13.19 7.52
C PRO A 104 -7.05 12.02 7.16
N HIS A 105 -6.89 11.44 5.96
CA HIS A 105 -7.70 10.33 5.48
C HIS A 105 -7.13 8.94 5.82
N ALA A 106 -6.00 8.86 6.53
CA ALA A 106 -5.42 7.58 6.93
C ALA A 106 -6.39 6.80 7.83
N HIS A 107 -6.60 5.52 7.50
CA HIS A 107 -7.51 4.62 8.21
C HIS A 107 -6.87 3.24 8.42
N PRO A 108 -7.27 2.48 9.46
CA PRO A 108 -6.80 1.10 9.62
C PRO A 108 -7.20 0.26 8.40
N CYS A 109 -6.31 -0.64 7.99
CA CYS A 109 -6.59 -1.56 6.89
C CYS A 109 -7.62 -2.60 7.34
N LYS A 110 -8.63 -2.82 6.48
CA LYS A 110 -9.74 -3.76 6.73
C LYS A 110 -9.64 -5.05 5.92
N LEU A 111 -8.57 -5.24 5.15
CA LEU A 111 -8.39 -6.47 4.38
C LEU A 111 -8.09 -7.62 5.33
N GLU A 112 -8.87 -8.70 5.26
CA GLU A 112 -8.71 -9.88 6.12
C GLU A 112 -8.39 -11.15 5.36
N ASP A 113 -8.74 -11.18 4.06
CA ASP A 113 -8.58 -12.34 3.21
C ASP A 113 -7.25 -12.36 2.45
N ARG A 114 -6.75 -13.56 2.18
CA ARG A 114 -5.47 -13.79 1.50
C ARG A 114 -5.40 -13.12 0.14
N THR A 115 -6.47 -13.23 -0.63
CA THR A 115 -6.52 -12.81 -2.04
C THR A 115 -6.48 -11.27 -2.17
N PRO A 116 -7.34 -10.49 -1.50
CA PRO A 116 -7.20 -9.03 -1.45
C PRO A 116 -5.86 -8.54 -0.88
N ILE A 117 -5.29 -9.22 0.12
CA ILE A 117 -3.97 -8.85 0.65
C ILE A 117 -2.88 -9.08 -0.41
N ALA A 118 -2.90 -10.22 -1.12
CA ALA A 118 -1.95 -10.49 -2.19
C ALA A 118 -2.04 -9.45 -3.32
N HIS A 119 -3.26 -9.06 -3.70
CA HIS A 119 -3.51 -7.97 -4.66
C HIS A 119 -2.86 -6.66 -4.20
N ALA A 120 -3.20 -6.22 -2.99
CA ALA A 120 -2.69 -4.98 -2.42
C ALA A 120 -1.15 -4.97 -2.29
N GLN A 121 -0.51 -6.13 -2.07
CA GLN A 121 0.95 -6.24 -2.10
C GLN A 121 1.52 -6.06 -3.51
N ALA A 122 0.92 -6.67 -4.53
CA ALA A 122 1.37 -6.53 -5.91
C ALA A 122 1.14 -5.10 -6.45
N THR A 123 0.01 -4.49 -6.12
CA THR A 123 -0.27 -3.06 -6.39
C THR A 123 0.80 -2.16 -5.78
N LEU A 124 1.21 -2.44 -4.52
CA LEU A 124 2.29 -1.70 -3.88
C LEU A 124 3.66 -1.96 -4.53
N ASP A 125 3.94 -3.16 -5.00
CA ASP A 125 5.20 -3.43 -5.71
C ASP A 125 5.34 -2.58 -6.97
N VAL A 126 4.28 -2.48 -7.79
CA VAL A 126 4.26 -1.63 -8.99
C VAL A 126 4.49 -0.17 -8.61
N ARG A 127 3.80 0.32 -7.57
CA ARG A 127 4.01 1.68 -7.05
C ARG A 127 5.47 1.92 -6.67
N LEU A 128 6.08 1.01 -5.91
CA LEU A 128 7.47 1.15 -5.47
C LEU A 128 8.45 1.11 -6.65
N VAL A 129 8.19 0.30 -7.67
CA VAL A 129 9.02 0.30 -8.90
C VAL A 129 8.90 1.62 -9.66
N ALA A 130 7.70 2.19 -9.77
CA ALA A 130 7.50 3.48 -10.42
C ALA A 130 8.22 4.61 -9.67
N LEU A 131 8.09 4.64 -8.34
CA LEU A 131 8.77 5.65 -7.50
C LEU A 131 10.30 5.54 -7.58
N ASP A 132 10.86 4.33 -7.56
CA ASP A 132 12.31 4.11 -7.70
C ASP A 132 12.82 4.55 -9.09
N ALA A 133 11.97 4.48 -10.11
CA ALA A 133 12.27 4.98 -11.45
C ALA A 133 12.06 6.50 -11.59
N GLY A 134 11.68 7.20 -10.51
CA GLY A 134 11.41 8.64 -10.53
C GLY A 134 10.11 9.03 -11.25
N LEU A 135 9.19 8.07 -11.44
CA LEU A 135 7.92 8.30 -12.12
C LEU A 135 6.83 8.74 -11.14
N ALA A 136 5.95 9.62 -11.61
CA ALA A 136 4.73 9.95 -10.86
C ALA A 136 3.76 8.77 -10.91
N VAL A 137 3.18 8.41 -9.75
CA VAL A 137 2.24 7.28 -9.64
C VAL A 137 1.09 7.58 -8.68
N GLU A 138 -0.12 7.37 -9.18
CA GLU A 138 -1.37 7.42 -8.42
C GLU A 138 -1.91 6.01 -8.26
N THR A 139 -2.19 5.59 -7.02
CA THR A 139 -2.65 4.23 -6.71
C THR A 139 -4.15 4.26 -6.40
N GLU A 140 -4.92 3.39 -7.05
CA GLU A 140 -6.37 3.28 -6.91
C GLU A 140 -7.13 4.62 -7.03
N CYS A 141 -6.67 5.53 -7.89
CA CYS A 141 -7.32 6.83 -8.13
C CYS A 141 -8.52 6.69 -9.07
N VAL A 142 -9.60 7.44 -8.82
CA VAL A 142 -10.79 7.44 -9.68
C VAL A 142 -10.61 8.47 -10.79
N LEU A 143 -10.46 8.00 -12.02
CA LEU A 143 -10.36 8.78 -13.24
C LEU A 143 -11.74 8.93 -13.86
N ARG A 144 -12.18 10.17 -14.07
CA ARG A 144 -13.44 10.47 -14.76
C ARG A 144 -13.17 10.69 -16.24
N TYR A 145 -14.05 10.18 -17.11
CA TYR A 145 -13.93 10.33 -18.56
C TYR A 145 -15.29 10.25 -19.25
N GLY A 146 -15.38 10.84 -20.45
CA GLY A 146 -16.63 10.91 -21.22
C GLY A 146 -17.82 11.46 -20.43
N ASP A 147 -19.03 11.07 -20.82
CA ASP A 147 -20.26 11.48 -20.16
C ASP A 147 -20.53 10.63 -18.91
N GLY A 148 -19.91 11.02 -17.80
CA GLY A 148 -20.17 10.45 -16.47
C GLY A 148 -19.55 9.07 -16.21
N GLN A 149 -18.62 8.62 -17.05
CA GLN A 149 -17.93 7.34 -16.85
C GLN A 149 -16.74 7.51 -15.90
N SER A 150 -16.36 6.42 -15.24
CA SER A 150 -15.18 6.40 -14.37
C SER A 150 -14.41 5.10 -14.46
N LEU A 151 -13.11 5.19 -14.21
CA LEU A 151 -12.16 4.09 -14.17
C LEU A 151 -11.31 4.24 -12.92
N ARG A 152 -11.02 3.13 -12.24
CA ARG A 152 -10.15 3.12 -11.06
C ARG A 152 -9.05 2.07 -11.28
N PRO A 153 -7.94 2.42 -11.95
CA PRO A 153 -6.83 1.50 -12.14
C PRO A 153 -6.14 1.21 -10.80
N ASP A 154 -5.49 0.06 -10.67
CA ASP A 154 -4.64 -0.22 -9.51
C ASP A 154 -3.49 0.80 -9.40
N ASN A 155 -2.79 1.08 -10.50
CA ASN A 155 -1.85 2.20 -10.58
C ASN A 155 -1.97 2.95 -11.92
N LEU A 156 -2.00 4.27 -11.87
CA LEU A 156 -1.78 5.18 -12.98
C LEU A 156 -0.36 5.75 -12.87
N VAL A 157 0.48 5.53 -13.89
CA VAL A 157 1.87 6.01 -13.94
C VAL A 157 2.02 7.01 -15.08
N THR A 158 2.63 8.16 -14.81
CA THR A 158 3.03 9.12 -15.84
C THR A 158 4.44 8.81 -16.31
N LEU A 159 4.57 8.47 -17.60
CA LEU A 159 5.85 8.15 -18.24
C LEU A 159 6.66 9.43 -18.52
N PRO A 160 7.99 9.32 -18.77
CA PRO A 160 8.81 10.48 -19.06
C PRO A 160 8.38 11.28 -20.29
N SER A 161 7.68 10.66 -21.25
CA SER A 161 7.07 11.31 -22.41
C SER A 161 5.83 12.16 -22.08
N GLY A 162 5.30 12.04 -20.86
CA GLY A 162 3.99 12.59 -20.46
C GLY A 162 2.83 11.63 -20.70
N ASP A 163 3.06 10.48 -21.34
CA ASP A 163 2.03 9.48 -21.57
C ASP A 163 1.57 8.81 -20.27
N LEU A 164 0.30 8.44 -20.22
CA LEU A 164 -0.30 7.73 -19.09
C LEU A 164 -0.26 6.21 -19.32
N ALA A 165 0.25 5.48 -18.35
CA ALA A 165 0.25 4.02 -18.32
C ALA A 165 -0.61 3.49 -17.17
N LEU A 166 -1.58 2.64 -17.50
CA LEU A 166 -2.42 1.94 -16.52
C LEU A 166 -1.82 0.57 -16.22
N PHE A 167 -1.58 0.28 -14.95
CA PHE A 167 -1.16 -1.03 -14.47
C PHE A 167 -2.27 -1.63 -13.62
N GLU A 168 -2.55 -2.91 -13.88
CA GLU A 168 -3.62 -3.67 -13.25
C GLU A 168 -3.08 -5.02 -12.82
N THR A 169 -3.32 -5.39 -11.58
CA THR A 169 -2.95 -6.68 -11.02
C THR A 169 -4.14 -7.61 -11.17
N GLU A 170 -4.15 -8.43 -12.22
CA GLU A 170 -5.18 -9.45 -12.38
C GLU A 170 -4.84 -10.68 -11.52
N GLN A 171 -5.81 -11.14 -10.74
CA GLN A 171 -5.71 -12.42 -10.04
C GLN A 171 -5.98 -13.59 -11.00
N MET A 172 -5.90 -14.83 -10.51
CA MET A 172 -6.13 -16.03 -11.32
C MET A 172 -7.45 -15.92 -12.09
N VAL A 173 -7.34 -15.87 -13.43
CA VAL A 173 -8.48 -15.69 -14.33
C VAL A 173 -9.10 -17.04 -14.64
N GLU A 174 -10.27 -17.28 -14.09
CA GLU A 174 -11.15 -18.38 -14.53
C GLU A 174 -12.08 -17.97 -15.67
N TRP A 175 -12.58 -18.95 -16.45
CA TRP A 175 -13.46 -18.73 -17.61
C TRP A 175 -14.68 -17.84 -17.32
N HIS A 176 -15.25 -17.94 -16.12
CA HIS A 176 -16.40 -17.13 -15.73
C HIS A 176 -16.08 -15.63 -15.52
N HIS A 177 -14.80 -15.25 -15.47
CA HIS A 177 -14.36 -13.84 -15.38
C HIS A 177 -14.25 -13.15 -16.75
N LEU A 178 -14.31 -13.88 -17.88
CA LEU A 178 -14.06 -13.31 -19.21
C LEU A 178 -14.96 -12.12 -19.56
N ARG A 179 -16.25 -12.17 -19.20
CA ARG A 179 -17.18 -11.06 -19.43
C ARG A 179 -16.75 -9.80 -18.67
N ARG A 180 -16.34 -9.95 -17.41
CA ARG A 180 -15.86 -8.84 -16.56
C ARG A 180 -14.56 -8.26 -17.10
N ILE A 181 -13.61 -9.10 -17.50
CA ILE A 181 -12.33 -8.68 -18.09
C ILE A 181 -12.56 -7.94 -19.40
N THR A 182 -13.41 -8.48 -20.27
CA THR A 182 -13.75 -7.82 -21.55
C THR A 182 -14.36 -6.44 -21.32
N ALA A 183 -15.28 -6.31 -20.34
CA ALA A 183 -15.84 -5.02 -19.96
C ALA A 183 -14.78 -4.05 -19.41
N SER A 184 -13.88 -4.54 -18.55
CA SER A 184 -12.76 -3.74 -18.02
C SER A 184 -11.85 -3.22 -19.12
N VAL A 185 -11.45 -4.09 -20.07
CA VAL A 185 -10.64 -3.70 -21.24
C VAL A 185 -11.35 -2.68 -22.11
N ARG A 186 -12.65 -2.86 -22.38
CA ARG A 186 -13.44 -1.89 -23.14
C ARG A 186 -13.48 -0.52 -22.47
N ASN A 187 -13.65 -0.47 -21.15
CA ASN A 187 -13.65 0.79 -20.39
C ASN A 187 -12.28 1.50 -20.44
N LYS A 188 -11.18 0.74 -20.36
CA LYS A 188 -9.82 1.29 -20.49
C LYS A 188 -9.57 1.86 -21.90
N VAL A 189 -9.99 1.13 -22.93
CA VAL A 189 -9.92 1.61 -24.32
C VAL A 189 -10.76 2.87 -24.50
N ALA A 190 -11.97 2.90 -23.93
CA ALA A 190 -12.83 4.08 -23.96
C ALA A 190 -12.18 5.29 -23.27
N PHE A 191 -11.56 5.09 -22.11
CA PHE A 191 -10.78 6.13 -21.40
C PHE A 191 -9.68 6.74 -22.28
N PHE A 192 -8.84 5.91 -22.91
CA PHE A 192 -7.75 6.43 -23.76
C PHE A 192 -8.25 7.04 -25.08
N ARG A 193 -9.45 6.69 -25.54
CA ARG A 193 -10.05 7.24 -26.77
C ARG A 193 -10.89 8.48 -26.51
N SER A 194 -11.46 8.65 -25.32
CA SER A 194 -12.09 9.90 -24.96
C SER A 194 -11.03 10.97 -24.99
N LYS A 195 -11.24 12.04 -25.77
CA LYS A 195 -10.35 13.20 -25.73
C LYS A 195 -10.20 13.58 -24.26
N ILE A 196 -8.96 13.55 -23.77
CA ILE A 196 -8.61 14.13 -22.48
C ILE A 196 -8.99 15.60 -22.64
N GLY A 197 -10.14 15.99 -22.07
CA GLY A 197 -10.60 17.37 -22.05
C GLY A 197 -9.68 18.19 -21.17
#